data_AF-A0A9D7NT04-F1
#
_entry.id   AF-A0A9D7NT04-F1
#
_cell.length_a   1.000
_cell.length_b   1.000
_cell.length_c   1.000
_cell.angle_alpha   90.00
_cell.angle_beta   90.00
_cell.angle_gamma   90.00
#
_symmetry.space_group_name_H-M   'P 1'
#
loop_
_entity.id
_entity.type
_entity.pdbx_description
1 polymer ?
#
loop_
_entity_poly.entity_id
_entity_poly.type
_entity_poly.pdbx_seq_one_letter_code
_entity_poly.pdbx_strand_id
1 'polypeptide(L)'
;MTSDTQWQSELDGLIDSRLRSLGELDDLAFHAAMAHPLGCHLPALLAVSDYAFEQLRRHPDWLVALGDAPAPPDLRAGEEARWPDQLRVWRHQRSIDLILRDVAGIDRVQDTLRGSSEQAELCCQWALDALYAGDG
;
A
#
# COMPACT_ATOMS: atom_id res chain seq x y z
N MET A 1 -33.22 12.47 -8.21
CA MET A 1 -32.45 13.35 -7.30
C MET A 1 -32.30 12.77 -5.89
N THR A 2 -33.14 11.83 -5.46
CA THR A 2 -33.01 11.10 -4.18
C THR A 2 -31.94 10.01 -4.18
N SER A 3 -31.74 9.32 -5.31
CA SER A 3 -30.78 8.21 -5.42
C SER A 3 -29.31 8.66 -5.32
N ASP A 4 -28.95 9.80 -5.91
CA ASP A 4 -27.55 10.30 -5.89
C ASP A 4 -27.10 10.68 -4.47
N THR A 5 -27.99 11.34 -3.72
CA THR A 5 -27.75 11.70 -2.32
C THR A 5 -27.70 10.45 -1.41
N GLN A 6 -28.50 9.43 -1.70
CA GLN A 6 -28.47 8.17 -0.96
C GLN A 6 -27.13 7.44 -1.16
N TRP A 7 -26.67 7.30 -2.41
CA TRP A 7 -25.39 6.66 -2.72
C TRP A 7 -24.22 7.39 -2.07
N GLN A 8 -24.21 8.72 -2.10
CA GLN A 8 -23.18 9.50 -1.42
C GLN A 8 -23.17 9.24 0.09
N SER A 9 -24.34 9.21 0.74
CA SER A 9 -24.44 8.92 2.17
C SER A 9 -23.98 7.50 2.53
N GLU A 10 -24.25 6.52 1.67
CA GLU A 10 -23.79 5.13 1.87
C GLU A 10 -22.27 5.03 1.74
N LEU A 11 -21.69 5.73 0.75
CA LEU A 11 -20.24 5.79 0.56
C LEU A 11 -19.54 6.48 1.73
N ASP A 12 -20.05 7.62 2.19
CA ASP A 12 -19.50 8.35 3.33
C ASP A 12 -19.55 7.47 4.60
N GLY A 13 -20.66 6.76 4.83
CA GLY A 13 -20.80 5.82 5.94
C GLY A 13 -19.84 4.63 5.87
N LEU A 14 -19.55 4.12 4.67
CA LEU A 14 -18.55 3.07 4.47
C LEU A 14 -17.13 3.59 4.80
N ILE A 15 -16.78 4.77 4.29
CA ILE A 15 -15.48 5.40 4.52
C ILE A 15 -15.26 5.64 6.02
N ASP A 16 -16.24 6.21 6.71
CA ASP A 16 -16.18 6.48 8.16
C ASP A 16 -15.99 5.19 8.97
N SER A 17 -16.68 4.12 8.59
CA SER A 17 -16.54 2.80 9.20
C SER A 17 -15.13 2.23 9.01
N ARG A 18 -14.58 2.33 7.79
CA ARG A 18 -13.22 1.86 7.48
C ARG A 18 -12.14 2.64 8.21
N LEU A 19 -12.23 3.98 8.23
CA LEU A 19 -11.29 4.84 8.96
C LEU A 19 -11.30 4.52 10.45
N ARG A 20 -12.49 4.40 11.05
CA ARG A 20 -12.64 4.01 12.45
C ARG A 20 -12.00 2.65 12.72
N SER A 21 -12.28 1.65 11.87
CA SER A 21 -11.70 0.32 12.02
C SER A 21 -10.18 0.33 12.00
N LEU A 22 -9.55 1.17 11.18
CA LEU A 22 -8.08 1.27 11.14
C LEU A 22 -7.53 1.97 12.38
N GLY A 23 -8.16 3.06 12.83
CA GLY A 23 -7.75 3.75 14.07
C GLY A 23 -7.90 2.89 15.33
N GLU A 24 -8.91 2.01 15.38
CA GLU A 24 -9.08 1.05 16.50
C GLU A 24 -8.02 -0.07 16.50
N LEU A 25 -7.43 -0.41 15.34
CA LEU A 25 -6.42 -1.46 15.24
C LEU A 25 -5.02 -0.97 15.64
N ASP A 26 -4.65 0.23 15.19
CA ASP A 26 -3.39 0.88 15.55
C ASP A 26 -3.54 2.41 15.50
N ASP A 27 -3.89 2.98 16.65
CA ASP A 27 -4.13 4.41 16.80
C ASP A 27 -2.88 5.24 16.45
N LEU A 28 -1.69 4.76 16.84
CA LEU A 28 -0.45 5.48 16.58
C LEU A 28 -0.11 5.49 15.08
N ALA A 29 -0.20 4.33 14.43
CA ALA A 29 0.08 4.22 13.00
C ALA A 29 -0.96 4.99 12.17
N PHE A 30 -2.23 4.97 12.57
CA PHE A 30 -3.28 5.76 11.93
C PHE A 30 -3.01 7.27 12.03
N HIS A 31 -2.64 7.78 13.21
CA HIS A 31 -2.29 9.19 13.37
C HIS A 31 -1.06 9.59 12.55
N ALA A 32 -0.06 8.71 12.45
CA ALA A 32 1.11 8.94 11.59
C ALA A 32 0.72 9.04 10.11
N ALA A 33 -0.14 8.14 9.63
CA ALA A 33 -0.67 8.17 8.26
C ALA A 33 -1.42 9.48 7.98
N MET A 34 -2.29 9.91 8.91
CA MET A 34 -3.06 11.15 8.76
C MET A 34 -2.19 12.41 8.81
N ALA A 35 -1.04 12.36 9.50
CA ALA A 35 -0.08 13.46 9.55
C ALA A 35 0.81 13.55 8.29
N HIS A 36 0.92 12.49 7.50
CA HIS A 36 1.65 12.49 6.24
C HIS A 36 0.98 13.43 5.22
N PRO A 37 1.73 14.11 4.32
CA PRO A 37 1.13 15.01 3.31
C PRO A 37 0.07 14.34 2.42
N LEU A 38 0.17 13.03 2.20
CA LEU A 38 -0.82 12.26 1.44
C LEU A 38 -1.93 11.66 2.31
N GLY A 39 -1.89 11.86 3.63
CA GLY A 39 -2.86 11.32 4.58
C GLY A 39 -4.30 11.78 4.32
N CYS A 40 -4.48 13.00 3.80
CA CYS A 40 -5.80 13.50 3.40
C CYS A 40 -6.46 12.69 2.27
N HIS A 41 -5.70 11.86 1.54
CA HIS A 41 -6.21 10.98 0.49
C HIS A 41 -6.55 9.56 0.99
N LEU A 42 -6.27 9.23 2.26
CA LEU A 42 -6.63 7.94 2.85
C LEU A 42 -8.14 7.61 2.70
N PRO A 43 -9.10 8.53 2.95
CA PRO A 43 -10.51 8.25 2.72
C PRO A 43 -10.82 7.79 1.29
N ALA A 44 -10.20 8.45 0.30
CA ALA A 44 -10.39 8.13 -1.10
C ALA A 44 -9.73 6.80 -1.48
N LEU A 45 -8.53 6.49 -0.96
CA LEU A 45 -7.89 5.17 -1.09
C LEU A 45 -8.81 4.06 -0.59
N LEU A 46 -9.41 4.24 0.58
CA LEU A 46 -10.33 3.27 1.19
C LEU A 46 -11.66 3.16 0.44
N ALA A 47 -12.08 4.20 -0.28
CA ALA A 47 -13.27 4.17 -1.12
C ALA A 47 -13.03 3.39 -2.43
N VAL A 48 -11.85 3.56 -3.05
CA VAL A 48 -11.58 2.98 -4.37
C VAL A 48 -10.98 1.57 -4.33
N SER A 49 -10.44 1.13 -3.19
CA SER A 49 -9.70 -0.13 -3.11
C SER A 49 -10.01 -0.94 -1.84
N ASP A 50 -10.89 -1.93 -1.97
CA ASP A 50 -11.12 -2.96 -0.95
C ASP A 50 -9.84 -3.74 -0.63
N TYR A 51 -9.00 -3.95 -1.64
CA TYR A 51 -7.70 -4.59 -1.47
C TYR A 51 -6.82 -3.80 -0.49
N ALA A 52 -6.69 -2.48 -0.68
CA ALA A 52 -5.87 -1.65 0.20
C ALA A 52 -6.41 -1.67 1.64
N PHE A 53 -7.73 -1.56 1.80
CA PHE A 53 -8.37 -1.66 3.11
C PHE A 53 -8.07 -3.01 3.79
N GLU A 54 -8.27 -4.14 3.09
CA GLU A 54 -8.02 -5.46 3.67
C GLU A 54 -6.55 -5.72 4.00
N GLN A 55 -5.61 -5.17 3.23
CA GLN A 55 -4.18 -5.26 3.56
C GLN A 55 -3.83 -4.43 4.80
N LEU A 56 -4.26 -3.16 4.86
CA LEU A 56 -4.02 -2.30 6.02
C LEU A 56 -4.70 -2.83 7.29
N ARG A 57 -5.85 -3.50 7.16
CA ARG A 57 -6.52 -4.16 8.28
C ARG A 57 -5.72 -5.37 8.82
N ARG A 58 -5.02 -6.10 7.95
CA ARG A 58 -4.17 -7.24 8.32
C ARG A 58 -2.79 -6.81 8.84
N HIS A 59 -2.29 -5.69 8.34
CA HIS A 59 -0.99 -5.12 8.65
C HIS A 59 -1.13 -3.63 9.01
N PRO A 60 -1.73 -3.32 10.17
CA PRO A 60 -2.00 -1.93 10.54
C PRO A 60 -0.72 -1.11 10.76
N ASP A 61 0.40 -1.77 11.05
CA ASP A 61 1.73 -1.17 11.16
C ASP A 61 2.20 -0.49 9.86
N TRP A 62 1.69 -0.91 8.70
CA TRP A 62 2.04 -0.29 7.41
C TRP A 62 1.52 1.13 7.26
N LEU A 63 0.54 1.54 8.07
CA LEU A 63 0.02 2.91 8.06
C LEU A 63 1.12 3.95 8.39
N VAL A 64 2.14 3.59 9.19
CA VAL A 64 3.23 4.50 9.56
C VAL A 64 3.99 5.04 8.35
N ALA A 65 4.17 4.22 7.31
CA ALA A 65 4.93 4.56 6.11
C ALA A 65 4.00 4.84 4.90
N LEU A 66 2.72 5.10 5.15
CA LEU A 66 1.74 5.27 4.07
C LEU A 66 2.04 6.54 3.26
N GLY A 67 2.28 6.36 1.95
CA GLY A 67 2.63 7.44 1.02
C GLY A 67 4.13 7.63 0.83
N ASP A 68 4.94 6.86 1.55
CA ASP A 68 6.35 6.64 1.25
C ASP A 68 6.50 5.38 0.38
N ALA A 69 7.44 5.43 -0.57
CA ALA A 69 7.78 4.24 -1.33
C ALA A 69 8.42 3.20 -0.38
N PRO A 70 7.95 1.95 -0.36
CA PRO A 70 8.50 0.93 0.54
C PRO A 70 9.96 0.64 0.21
N ALA A 71 10.77 0.52 1.26
CA ALA A 71 12.17 0.17 1.12
C ALA A 71 12.35 -1.19 0.42
N PRO A 72 13.39 -1.36 -0.43
CA PRO A 72 13.70 -2.66 -0.99
C PRO A 72 13.87 -3.75 0.09
N PRO A 73 13.44 -5.00 -0.17
CA PRO A 73 13.57 -6.08 0.79
C PRO A 73 15.03 -6.51 0.98
N ASP A 74 15.39 -6.89 2.21
CA ASP A 74 16.74 -7.36 2.58
C ASP A 74 16.86 -8.87 2.37
N LEU A 75 17.17 -9.27 1.13
CA LEU A 75 17.32 -10.66 0.73
C LEU A 75 18.70 -11.22 1.16
N ARG A 76 18.85 -11.50 2.46
CA ARG A 76 20.10 -12.01 3.03
C ARG A 76 20.43 -13.42 2.56
N ALA A 77 21.70 -13.64 2.21
CA ALA A 77 22.27 -14.96 1.95
C ALA A 77 22.12 -15.86 3.20
N GLY A 78 21.75 -17.13 2.97
CA GLY A 78 21.42 -18.11 4.01
C GLY A 78 19.99 -18.01 4.56
N GLU A 79 19.17 -17.08 4.07
CA GLU A 79 17.74 -16.94 4.43
C GLU A 79 16.82 -17.08 3.20
N GLU A 80 17.23 -17.84 2.18
CA GLU A 80 16.55 -17.97 0.89
C GLU A 80 15.08 -18.40 1.03
N ALA A 81 14.79 -19.25 2.02
CA ALA A 81 13.44 -19.70 2.32
C ALA A 81 12.47 -18.55 2.67
N ARG A 82 12.98 -17.40 3.15
CA ARG A 82 12.19 -16.21 3.52
C ARG A 82 12.02 -15.23 2.36
N TRP A 83 12.86 -15.30 1.33
CA TRP A 83 12.84 -14.31 0.25
C TRP A 83 11.48 -14.17 -0.45
N PRO A 84 10.74 -15.26 -0.76
CA PRO A 84 9.43 -15.11 -1.40
C PRO A 84 8.43 -14.33 -0.55
N ASP A 85 8.47 -14.48 0.77
CA ASP A 85 7.59 -13.74 1.68
C ASP A 85 7.96 -12.26 1.76
N GLN A 86 9.25 -11.95 1.85
CA GLN A 86 9.73 -10.56 1.84
C GLN A 86 9.33 -9.84 0.54
N LEU A 87 9.51 -10.49 -0.62
CA LEU A 87 9.08 -9.98 -1.92
C LEU A 87 7.56 -9.80 -2.00
N ARG A 88 6.78 -10.72 -1.41
CA ARG A 88 5.31 -10.59 -1.34
C ARG A 88 4.91 -9.38 -0.51
N VAL A 89 5.46 -9.22 0.70
CA VAL A 89 5.19 -8.07 1.58
C VAL A 89 5.51 -6.76 0.87
N TRP A 90 6.70 -6.66 0.26
CA TRP A 90 7.10 -5.47 -0.49
C TRP A 90 6.12 -5.15 -1.63
N ARG A 91 5.69 -6.16 -2.40
CA ARG A 91 4.71 -5.96 -3.49
C ARG A 91 3.38 -5.40 -2.96
N HIS A 92 2.89 -5.93 -1.85
CA HIS A 92 1.65 -5.43 -1.24
C HIS A 92 1.78 -3.97 -0.82
N GLN A 93 2.85 -3.63 -0.09
CA GLN A 93 3.11 -2.24 0.32
C GLN A 93 3.23 -1.31 -0.88
N ARG A 94 3.96 -1.72 -1.94
CA ARG A 94 4.17 -0.90 -3.13
C ARG A 94 2.90 -0.73 -3.95
N SER A 95 2.03 -1.74 -4.01
CA SER A 95 0.73 -1.60 -4.68
C SER A 95 -0.19 -0.62 -3.95
N ILE A 96 -0.18 -0.61 -2.61
CA ILE A 96 -0.95 0.38 -1.83
C ILE A 96 -0.43 1.80 -2.09
N ASP A 97 0.89 2.00 -2.09
CA ASP A 97 1.53 3.28 -2.40
C ASP A 97 1.17 3.77 -3.82
N LEU A 98 1.23 2.90 -4.85
CA LEU A 98 0.83 3.26 -6.22
C LEU A 98 -0.64 3.71 -6.31
N ILE A 99 -1.56 3.01 -5.63
CA ILE A 99 -2.99 3.39 -5.63
C ILE A 99 -3.17 4.74 -4.92
N LEU A 100 -2.49 4.96 -3.80
CA LEU A 100 -2.57 6.22 -3.07
C LEU A 100 -2.07 7.40 -3.93
N ARG A 101 -0.97 7.22 -4.65
CA ARG A 101 -0.41 8.23 -5.57
C ARG A 101 -1.33 8.52 -6.75
N ASP A 102 -1.99 7.50 -7.29
CA ASP A 102 -2.99 7.63 -8.36
C ASP A 102 -4.20 8.44 -7.88
N VAL A 103 -4.75 8.09 -6.71
CA VAL A 103 -5.87 8.80 -6.07
C VAL A 103 -5.50 10.23 -5.68
N ALA A 104 -4.26 10.47 -5.27
CA ALA A 104 -3.73 11.81 -4.97
C ALA A 104 -3.46 12.65 -6.23
N GLY A 105 -3.59 12.07 -7.44
CA GLY A 105 -3.32 12.74 -8.71
C GLY A 105 -1.83 13.05 -8.95
N ILE A 106 -0.93 12.38 -8.22
CA ILE A 106 0.53 12.52 -8.39
C ILE A 106 0.98 11.76 -9.63
N ASP A 107 0.50 10.53 -9.77
CA ASP A 107 0.80 9.68 -10.91
C ASP A 107 -0.30 9.82 -11.96
N ARG A 108 0.08 9.90 -13.24
CA ARG A 108 -0.89 9.71 -14.32
C ARG A 108 -1.16 8.21 -14.44
N VAL A 109 -2.28 7.84 -15.05
CA VAL A 109 -2.60 6.43 -15.35
C VAL A 109 -1.43 5.66 -15.99
N GLN A 110 -0.67 6.33 -16.88
CA GLN A 110 0.51 5.73 -17.52
C GLN A 110 1.65 5.44 -16.52
N ASP A 111 1.83 6.30 -15.51
CA ASP A 111 2.82 6.13 -14.46
C ASP A 111 2.41 4.98 -13.52
N THR A 112 1.13 4.86 -13.19
CA THR A 112 0.57 3.75 -12.41
C THR A 112 0.76 2.40 -13.12
N LEU A 113 0.49 2.35 -14.44
CA LEU A 113 0.69 1.14 -15.26
C LEU A 113 2.17 0.74 -15.34
N ARG A 114 3.06 1.72 -15.59
CA ARG A 114 4.50 1.49 -15.60
C ARG A 114 4.98 0.96 -14.24
N GLY A 115 4.53 1.57 -13.15
CA GLY A 115 4.90 1.15 -11.79
C GLY A 115 4.52 -0.29 -11.49
N SER A 116 3.37 -0.77 -11.97
CA SER A 116 2.95 -2.17 -11.83
C SER A 116 3.85 -3.15 -12.59
N SER A 117 4.28 -2.80 -13.80
CA SER A 117 5.25 -3.62 -14.57
C SER A 117 6.64 -3.63 -13.91
N GLU A 118 7.11 -2.48 -13.45
CA GLU A 118 8.41 -2.34 -12.77
C GLU A 118 8.48 -3.18 -11.48
N GLN A 119 7.37 -3.38 -10.76
CA GLN A 119 7.36 -4.22 -9.56
C GLN A 119 7.82 -5.65 -9.84
N ALA A 120 7.38 -6.25 -10.95
CA ALA A 120 7.76 -7.62 -11.30
C ALA A 120 9.24 -7.70 -11.68
N GLU A 121 9.72 -6.72 -12.45
CA GLU A 121 11.11 -6.63 -12.86
C GLU A 121 12.05 -6.44 -11.66
N LEU A 122 11.71 -5.55 -10.73
CA LEU A 122 12.47 -5.31 -9.51
C LEU A 122 12.55 -6.55 -8.62
N CYS A 123 11.44 -7.28 -8.45
CA CYS A 123 11.46 -8.52 -7.67
C CYS A 123 12.38 -9.58 -8.28
N CYS A 124 12.37 -9.72 -9.62
CA CYS A 124 13.27 -10.62 -10.32
C CYS A 124 14.73 -10.18 -10.18
N GLN A 125 15.00 -8.88 -10.33
CA GLN A 125 16.35 -8.33 -10.24
C GLN A 125 16.92 -8.55 -8.83
N TRP A 126 16.19 -8.21 -7.78
CA TRP A 126 16.66 -8.40 -6.40
C TRP A 126 16.91 -9.87 -6.05
N ALA A 127 16.05 -10.78 -6.50
CA ALA A 127 16.28 -12.20 -6.30
C ALA A 127 17.55 -12.69 -6.99
N LEU A 128 17.81 -12.24 -8.23
CA LEU A 128 19.04 -12.57 -8.96
C LEU A 128 20.28 -11.98 -8.29
N ASP A 129 20.22 -10.70 -7.91
CA ASP A 129 21.34 -10.02 -7.23
C ASP A 129 21.70 -10.72 -5.92
N ALA A 130 20.70 -11.13 -5.14
CA ALA A 130 20.91 -11.85 -3.89
C ALA A 130 21.54 -13.24 -4.11
N LEU A 131 21.14 -13.96 -5.16
CA LEU A 131 21.75 -15.25 -5.52
C LEU A 131 23.24 -15.08 -5.86
N TYR A 132 23.56 -14.11 -6.71
CA TYR A 132 24.95 -13.89 -7.12
C TYR A 132 25.84 -13.30 -6.03
N ALA A 133 25.26 -12.57 -5.06
CA ALA A 133 25.98 -12.05 -3.91
C ALA A 133 26.35 -13.14 -2.89
N GLY A 134 25.57 -14.23 -2.81
CA GLY A 134 25.83 -15.36 -1.92
C GLY A 134 26.86 -16.38 -2.45
N ASP A 135 27.18 -16.32 -3.74
CA ASP A 135 28.12 -17.22 -4.42
C ASP A 135 29.59 -16.73 -4.39
N GLY A 136 29.87 -15.56 -3.80
CA GLY A 136 31.20 -14.94 -3.70
C GLY A 136 31.76 -14.91 -2.28
#